data_AF-A0A940XFU6-F1
#
_entry.id   AF-A0A940XFU6-F1
#
_cell.length_a   1.000
_cell.length_b   1.000
_cell.length_c   1.000
_cell.angle_alpha   90.00
_cell.angle_beta   90.00
_cell.angle_gamma   90.00
#
_symmetry.space_group_name_H-M   'P 1'
#
loop_
_entity.id
_entity.type
_entity.pdbx_description
1 polymer ?
#
loop_
_entity_poly.entity_id
_entity_poly.type
_entity_poly.pdbx_seq_one_letter_code
_entity_poly.pdbx_strand_id
1 'polypeptide(L)'
;MEKTDEQLLDFDKSRLADWNQERSADALAGEHGALYRNHLEIAQWIDGWVEEMEEGHQIASDPKFQEGFVQGVREIAAHLRQTDLLPDGVLLSDN
;
A
#
# COMPACT_ATOMS: atom_id res chain seq x y z
N MET A 1 -14.10 -2.54 14.67
CA MET A 1 -13.42 -1.46 15.42
C MET A 1 -12.47 -0.83 14.42
N GLU A 2 -12.55 0.47 14.16
CA GLU A 2 -11.60 1.14 13.25
C GLU A 2 -10.18 1.01 13.80
N LYS A 3 -9.20 0.81 12.90
CA LYS A 3 -7.79 0.75 13.26
C LYS A 3 -7.29 2.15 13.62
N THR A 4 -6.36 2.22 14.57
CA THR A 4 -5.66 3.49 14.85
C THR A 4 -4.65 3.79 13.74
N ASP A 5 -4.27 5.06 13.60
CA ASP A 5 -3.22 5.48 12.66
C ASP A 5 -1.90 4.74 12.90
N GLU A 6 -1.55 4.50 14.16
CA GLU A 6 -0.37 3.70 14.54
C GLU A 6 -0.47 2.25 14.00
N GLN A 7 -1.64 1.62 14.12
CA GLN A 7 -1.89 0.29 13.58
C GLN A 7 -1.92 0.27 12.04
N LEU A 8 -2.32 1.37 11.40
CA LEU A 8 -2.30 1.50 9.94
C LEU A 8 -0.87 1.69 9.42
N LEU A 9 0.01 2.29 10.22
CA LEU A 9 1.42 2.51 9.91
C LEU A 9 2.34 1.35 10.29
N ASP A 10 1.82 0.28 10.91
CA ASP A 10 2.59 -0.90 11.30
C ASP A 10 2.78 -1.91 10.15
N PHE A 11 3.60 -1.50 9.17
CA PHE A 11 4.05 -2.34 8.05
C PHE A 11 5.56 -2.25 7.85
N ASP A 12 6.11 -3.18 7.07
CA ASP A 12 7.53 -3.23 6.71
C ASP A 12 7.91 -2.08 5.77
N LYS A 13 8.57 -1.08 6.34
CA LYS A 13 9.05 0.12 5.63
C LYS A 13 10.33 -0.12 4.84
N SER A 14 11.07 -1.21 5.12
CA SER A 14 12.35 -1.49 4.46
C SER A 14 12.20 -1.83 2.97
N ARG A 15 10.98 -2.15 2.55
CA ARG A 15 10.61 -2.53 1.18
C ARG A 15 10.04 -1.35 0.38
N LEU A 16 9.97 -0.16 0.98
CA LEU A 16 9.46 1.05 0.36
C LEU A 16 10.63 1.90 -0.16
N ALA A 17 10.49 2.42 -1.37
CA ALA A 17 11.55 3.17 -2.04
C ALA A 17 11.77 4.57 -1.44
N ASP A 18 10.70 5.21 -0.98
CA ASP A 18 10.69 6.58 -0.48
C ASP A 18 9.75 6.70 0.74
N TRP A 19 9.87 5.81 1.71
CA TRP A 19 9.10 5.94 2.95
C TRP A 19 9.51 7.20 3.74
N ASN A 20 8.53 8.04 4.08
CA ASN A 20 8.74 9.25 4.88
C ASN A 20 7.69 9.37 5.99
N GLN A 21 8.15 9.27 7.24
CA GLN A 21 7.27 9.31 8.42
C GLN A 21 6.57 10.66 8.61
N GLU A 22 7.26 11.78 8.35
CA GLU A 22 6.71 13.12 8.49
C GLU A 22 5.62 13.35 7.43
N ARG A 23 5.89 13.00 6.17
CA ARG A 23 4.92 13.07 5.08
C ARG A 23 3.66 12.27 5.37
N SER A 24 3.80 11.07 5.91
CA SER A 24 2.65 10.24 6.31
C SER A 24 1.88 10.82 7.49
N ALA A 25 2.56 11.38 8.49
CA ALA A 25 1.90 12.04 9.61
C ALA A 25 1.11 13.28 9.15
N ASP A 26 1.72 14.09 8.29
CA ASP A 26 1.08 15.26 7.68
C ASP A 26 -0.14 14.85 6.85
N ALA A 27 -0.03 13.80 6.03
CA ALA A 27 -1.15 13.28 5.24
C ALA A 27 -2.31 12.79 6.13
N LEU A 28 -2.04 12.11 7.24
CA LEU A 28 -3.06 11.62 8.17
C LEU A 28 -3.79 12.74 8.92
N ALA A 29 -3.09 13.83 9.22
CA ALA A 29 -3.62 15.02 9.88
C ALA A 29 -4.22 16.05 8.90
N GLY A 30 -3.90 15.94 7.61
CA GLY A 30 -4.29 16.87 6.57
C GLY A 30 -5.68 16.63 5.97
N GLU A 31 -5.97 17.39 4.92
CA GLU A 31 -7.27 17.41 4.23
C GLU A 31 -7.70 16.02 3.72
N HIS A 32 -6.75 15.24 3.24
CA HIS A 32 -7.00 13.91 2.67
C HIS A 32 -6.80 12.76 3.69
N GLY A 33 -6.76 13.05 4.99
CA GLY A 33 -6.45 12.04 6.02
C GLY A 33 -7.40 10.83 6.04
N ALA A 34 -8.69 11.01 5.74
CA ALA A 34 -9.62 9.88 5.64
C ALA A 34 -9.31 8.98 4.43
N LEU A 35 -8.97 9.59 3.29
CA LEU A 35 -8.57 8.86 2.08
C LEU A 35 -7.24 8.13 2.30
N TYR A 36 -6.28 8.78 2.97
CA TYR A 36 -5.01 8.13 3.26
C TYR A 36 -5.17 6.93 4.20
N ARG A 37 -6.02 7.02 5.23
CA ARG A 37 -6.38 5.84 6.06
C ARG A 37 -6.95 4.71 5.22
N ASN A 38 -7.85 5.02 4.29
CA ASN A 38 -8.39 4.03 3.35
C ASN A 38 -7.29 3.39 2.49
N HIS A 39 -6.32 4.17 2.00
CA HIS A 39 -5.17 3.63 1.27
C HIS A 39 -4.34 2.66 2.12
N LEU A 40 -4.09 3.01 3.38
CA LEU A 40 -3.37 2.13 4.31
C LEU A 40 -4.14 0.83 4.58
N GLU A 41 -5.46 0.90 4.76
CA GLU A 41 -6.30 -0.29 4.90
C GLU A 41 -6.30 -1.17 3.65
N ILE A 42 -6.40 -0.59 2.46
CA ILE A 42 -6.32 -1.32 1.18
C ILE A 42 -4.94 -1.99 1.05
N ALA A 43 -3.86 -1.27 1.36
CA ALA A 43 -2.52 -1.81 1.30
C ALA A 43 -2.31 -2.98 2.28
N GLN A 44 -2.95 -2.95 3.46
CA GLN A 44 -2.93 -4.07 4.40
C GLN A 44 -3.75 -5.26 3.91
N TRP A 45 -4.92 -5.01 3.30
CA TRP A 45 -5.71 -6.06 2.67
C TRP A 45 -4.95 -6.74 1.51
N ILE A 46 -4.23 -5.95 0.71
CA ILE A 46 -3.38 -6.46 -0.38
C ILE A 46 -2.30 -7.39 0.17
N ASP A 47 -1.64 -7.05 1.28
CA ASP A 47 -0.61 -7.92 1.87
C ASP A 47 -1.20 -9.29 2.21
N GLY A 48 -2.35 -9.34 2.87
CA GLY A 48 -3.03 -10.61 3.18
C GLY A 48 -3.44 -11.39 1.94
N TRP A 49 -3.93 -10.70 0.90
CA TRP A 49 -4.27 -11.36 -0.37
C TRP A 49 -3.04 -11.96 -1.07
N VAL A 50 -1.90 -11.27 -1.02
CA VAL A 50 -0.64 -11.78 -1.58
C VAL A 50 -0.12 -12.97 -0.77
N GLU A 51 -0.21 -12.93 0.56
CA GLU A 51 0.15 -14.06 1.43
C GLU A 51 -0.67 -15.31 1.06
N GLU A 52 -1.98 -15.18 0.88
CA GLU A 52 -2.85 -16.29 0.46
C GLU A 52 -2.44 -16.88 -0.90
N MET A 53 -1.98 -16.04 -1.84
CA MET A 53 -1.47 -16.49 -3.13
C MET A 53 -0.15 -17.25 -3.01
N GLU A 54 0.76 -16.76 -2.17
CA GLU A 54 2.05 -17.40 -1.90
C GLU A 54 1.88 -18.76 -1.19
N GLU A 55 0.83 -18.92 -0.38
CA GLU A 55 0.48 -20.15 0.34
C GLU A 55 -0.25 -21.22 -0.51
N GLY A 56 -0.59 -20.92 -1.77
CA GLY A 56 -1.10 -21.92 -2.71
C GLY A 56 -2.37 -21.56 -3.47
N HIS A 57 -2.93 -20.36 -3.26
CA HIS A 57 -4.00 -19.85 -4.13
C HIS A 57 -3.43 -19.29 -5.44
N GLN A 58 -3.03 -20.20 -6.33
CA GLN A 58 -2.52 -19.84 -7.65
C GLN A 58 -3.62 -19.17 -8.49
N ILE A 59 -3.33 -17.98 -8.99
CA ILE A 59 -4.18 -17.25 -9.97
C ILE A 59 -3.78 -17.58 -11.41
N ALA A 60 -2.60 -18.17 -11.61
CA ALA A 60 -2.13 -18.66 -12.89
C ALA A 60 -1.31 -19.94 -12.73
N SER A 61 -1.31 -20.77 -13.78
CA SER A 61 -0.52 -22.01 -13.83
C SER A 61 0.97 -21.78 -14.13
N ASP A 62 1.34 -20.61 -14.69
CA ASP A 62 2.73 -20.23 -14.94
C ASP A 62 3.32 -19.57 -13.69
N PRO A 63 4.34 -20.17 -13.04
CA PRO A 63 4.99 -19.60 -11.87
C PRO A 63 5.59 -18.21 -12.11
N LYS A 64 6.13 -17.93 -13.30
CA LYS A 64 6.74 -16.62 -13.59
C LYS A 64 5.69 -15.52 -13.70
N PHE A 65 4.54 -15.87 -14.26
CA PHE A 65 3.40 -14.95 -14.31
C PHE A 65 2.90 -14.66 -12.89
N GLN A 66 2.75 -15.70 -12.07
CA GLN A 66 2.34 -15.57 -10.67
C GLN A 66 3.29 -14.64 -9.89
N GLU A 67 4.61 -14.86 -10.00
CA GLU A 67 5.63 -14.04 -9.35
C GLU A 67 5.54 -12.57 -9.79
N GLY A 68 5.44 -12.33 -11.11
CA GLY A 68 5.33 -10.97 -11.65
C GLY A 68 4.05 -10.26 -11.23
N PHE A 69 2.92 -10.99 -11.16
CA PHE A 69 1.66 -10.45 -10.67
C PHE A 69 1.77 -10.05 -9.20
N VAL A 70 2.29 -10.94 -8.35
CA VAL A 70 2.50 -10.67 -6.91
C VAL A 70 3.40 -9.44 -6.73
N GLN A 71 4.48 -9.34 -7.51
CA GLN A 71 5.36 -8.18 -7.46
C GLN A 71 4.61 -6.88 -7.83
N GLY A 72 3.84 -6.88 -8.92
CA GLY A 72 3.09 -5.69 -9.34
C GLY A 72 2.03 -5.26 -8.33
N VAL A 73 1.33 -6.21 -7.71
CA VAL A 73 0.33 -5.91 -6.67
C VAL A 73 0.99 -5.34 -5.41
N ARG A 74 2.15 -5.86 -5.00
CA ARG A 74 2.94 -5.28 -3.90
C ARG A 74 3.39 -3.85 -4.19
N GLU A 75 3.72 -3.53 -5.45
CA GLU A 75 4.08 -2.16 -5.85
C GLU A 75 2.91 -1.19 -5.68
N ILE A 76 1.68 -1.62 -6.01
CA ILE A 76 0.48 -0.80 -5.77
C ILE A 76 0.30 -0.53 -4.27
N ALA A 77 0.48 -1.54 -3.42
CA ALA A 77 0.44 -1.36 -1.96
C ALA A 77 1.53 -0.41 -1.46
N ALA A 78 2.72 -0.43 -2.06
CA ALA A 78 3.79 0.52 -1.74
C ALA A 78 3.38 1.96 -2.08
N HIS A 79 2.84 2.21 -3.27
CA HIS A 79 2.37 3.54 -3.67
C HIS A 79 1.22 4.07 -2.79
N LEU A 80 0.29 3.19 -2.39
CA LEU A 80 -0.77 3.53 -1.43
C LEU A 80 -0.18 4.00 -0.09
N ARG A 81 0.86 3.30 0.42
CA ARG A 81 1.54 3.64 1.68
C ARG A 81 2.36 4.92 1.59
N GLN A 82 2.97 5.21 0.44
CA GLN A 82 3.92 6.31 0.27
C GLN A 82 3.29 7.68 -0.02
N THR A 83 1.95 7.79 0.07
CA THR A 83 1.13 8.97 -0.28
C THR A 83 1.08 9.29 -1.78
N ASP A 84 1.66 8.43 -2.62
CA ASP A 84 1.83 8.67 -4.06
C ASP A 84 0.50 8.83 -4.81
N LEU A 85 -0.54 8.17 -4.30
CA LEU A 85 -1.89 8.14 -4.88
C LEU A 85 -2.88 9.09 -4.19
N LEU A 86 -2.44 9.95 -3.27
CA LEU A 86 -3.28 11.06 -2.80
C LEU A 86 -3.46 12.10 -3.90
N PRO A 87 -4.48 12.97 -3.84
CA PRO A 87 -4.72 13.99 -4.87
C PRO A 87 -3.51 14.89 -5.18
N ASP A 88 -2.67 15.16 -4.19
CA ASP A 88 -1.41 15.91 -4.28
C ASP A 88 -0.16 15.00 -4.38
N GLY A 89 -0.36 13.68 -4.41
CA GLY A 89 0.69 12.67 -4.51
C GLY A 89 1.40 12.69 -5.87
N VAL A 90 2.63 12.19 -5.91
CA VAL A 90 3.50 12.27 -7.10
C VAL A 90 2.94 11.56 -8.34
N LEU A 91 2.04 10.58 -8.18
CA LEU A 91 1.44 9.87 -9.30
C LEU A 91 0.15 10.53 -9.82
N LEU A 92 -0.44 11.47 -9.07
CA LEU A 92 -1.69 12.14 -9.44
C LEU A 92 -1.56 13.65 -9.61
N SER A 93 -0.47 14.26 -9.11
CA SER A 93 -0.24 15.72 -9.17
C SER A 93 0.18 16.25 -10.55
N ASP A 94 0.21 15.40 -11.58
CA ASP A 94 0.46 15.78 -12.99
C ASP A 94 -0.80 15.60 -13.88
N ASN A 95 -1.86 16.36 -13.58
CA ASN A 95 -2.96 16.70 -14.51
C ASN A 95 -3.30 18.19 -14.44
#